data_AF-A0A3S0BE53-F1
#
_entry.id   AF-A0A3S0BE53-F1
#
_cell.length_a   1.000
_cell.length_b   1.000
_cell.length_c   1.000
_cell.angle_alpha   90.00
_cell.angle_beta   90.00
_cell.angle_gamma   90.00
#
_symmetry.space_group_name_H-M   'P 1'
#
loop_
_entity.id
_entity.type
_entity.pdbx_description
1 polymer ?
#
loop_
_entity_poly.entity_id
_entity_poly.type
_entity_poly.pdbx_seq_one_letter_code
_entity_poly.pdbx_strand_id
1 'polypeptide(L)'
;MFKPRFLLSCLFFTAIANSYACDSSNRFQCYDNNVTLNYGYGVEENTARFSEIGVGGEALFDNNIWLNGAMDGLFTYSNSNNNQGLQQTFNNASGSSFTLRGGYAFNVDSNYNFIPYLGFNYTNTLVAYNYDSINQFVIENPSFNTSIGVISEYNIIDNKLKFRLDSGLTYSFHKAVAPGSNDDLNSLSHVDYSNYLLNFTPELQYNINNRLTMSVFSTLGFTFGGNASLPEVYYPDIATNTNQVFNNDN
;
A
#
# COMPACT_ATOMS: atom_id res chain seq x y z
N MET A 1 2.90 4.94 -26.58
CA MET A 1 4.29 5.46 -26.51
C MET A 1 4.45 6.23 -25.20
N PHE A 2 4.76 5.53 -24.11
CA PHE A 2 4.90 6.14 -22.78
C PHE A 2 6.29 6.78 -22.65
N LYS A 3 6.33 8.10 -22.40
CA LYS A 3 7.60 8.82 -22.18
C LYS A 3 8.08 8.58 -20.74
N PRO A 4 9.36 8.23 -20.52
CA PRO A 4 9.93 8.03 -19.20
C PRO A 4 10.24 9.41 -18.59
N ARG A 5 9.27 10.03 -17.95
CA ARG A 5 9.50 11.21 -17.07
C ARG A 5 9.33 10.89 -15.59
N PHE A 6 8.87 9.68 -15.25
CA PHE A 6 8.59 9.25 -13.89
C PHE A 6 9.82 8.77 -13.11
N LEU A 7 10.88 8.32 -13.78
CA LEU A 7 12.10 7.87 -13.09
C LEU A 7 12.93 9.03 -12.49
N LEU A 8 12.65 10.28 -12.89
CA LEU A 8 13.50 11.41 -12.53
C LEU A 8 13.23 11.91 -11.10
N SER A 9 11.98 11.82 -10.59
CA SER A 9 11.63 12.37 -9.27
C SER A 9 12.24 11.57 -8.10
N CYS A 10 12.33 10.24 -8.21
CA CYS A 10 12.98 9.41 -7.18
C CYS A 10 14.50 9.59 -7.15
N LEU A 11 15.11 9.98 -8.28
CA LEU A 11 16.55 10.28 -8.38
C LEU A 11 16.91 11.69 -7.87
N PHE A 12 15.95 12.62 -7.79
CA PHE A 12 16.21 13.96 -7.27
C PHE A 12 16.30 14.02 -5.74
N PHE A 13 15.58 13.14 -5.02
CA PHE A 13 15.72 13.04 -3.56
C PHE A 13 17.09 12.44 -3.15
N THR A 14 17.60 11.48 -3.92
CA THR A 14 18.92 10.86 -3.63
C THR A 14 20.08 11.82 -3.88
N ALA A 15 19.96 12.76 -4.82
CA ALA A 15 21.00 13.75 -5.09
C ALA A 15 21.26 14.69 -3.89
N ILE A 16 20.27 14.94 -3.03
CA ILE A 16 20.40 15.84 -1.87
C ILE A 16 20.92 15.10 -0.63
N ALA A 17 20.71 13.78 -0.52
CA ALA A 17 21.22 12.95 0.60
C ALA A 17 22.70 12.53 0.43
N ASN A 18 23.31 12.75 -0.74
CA ASN A 18 24.62 12.21 -1.15
C ASN A 18 25.87 12.81 -0.43
N SER A 19 25.73 13.47 0.71
CA SER A 19 26.89 14.08 1.41
C SER A 19 27.01 13.81 2.91
N TYR A 20 26.11 13.03 3.51
CA TYR A 20 26.22 12.69 4.92
C TYR A 20 27.03 11.39 5.08
N ALA A 21 28.34 11.54 5.27
CA ALA A 21 29.12 10.53 5.95
C ALA A 21 28.46 10.25 7.32
N CYS A 22 28.42 8.98 7.73
CA CYS A 22 27.85 8.44 8.97
C CYS A 22 28.62 8.93 10.22
N ASP A 23 28.75 10.25 10.40
CA ASP A 23 29.48 10.95 11.47
C ASP A 23 28.53 11.78 12.36
N SER A 24 27.21 11.60 12.25
CA SER A 24 26.22 12.34 13.03
C SER A 24 25.97 11.76 14.42
N SER A 25 25.38 12.56 15.30
CA SER A 25 24.91 12.13 16.61
C SER A 25 23.79 11.08 16.54
N ASN A 26 23.10 10.97 15.41
CA ASN A 26 22.02 10.02 15.21
C ASN A 26 22.42 8.94 14.18
N ARG A 27 22.87 7.79 14.68
CA ARG A 27 23.32 6.68 13.83
C ARG A 27 22.26 6.13 12.87
N PHE A 28 20.98 6.45 13.09
CA PHE A 28 19.93 6.01 12.18
C PHE A 28 20.08 6.62 10.78
N GLN A 29 20.84 7.72 10.63
CA GLN A 29 21.18 8.29 9.31
C GLN A 29 21.94 7.34 8.39
N CYS A 30 22.61 6.32 8.95
CA CYS A 30 23.37 5.34 8.18
C CYS A 30 22.44 4.30 7.52
N TYR A 31 21.19 4.20 8.01
CA TYR A 31 20.09 3.51 7.36
C TYR A 31 19.28 4.50 6.50
N ASP A 32 18.99 5.65 7.08
CA ASP A 32 18.03 6.64 6.60
C ASP A 32 18.72 7.69 5.73
N ASN A 33 19.28 7.28 4.60
CA ASN A 33 19.71 8.16 3.49
C ASN A 33 19.97 7.31 2.23
N ASN A 34 19.35 6.13 2.17
CA ASN A 34 19.53 5.12 1.15
C ASN A 34 18.28 5.01 0.27
N VAL A 35 18.49 4.52 -0.96
CA VAL A 35 17.40 3.98 -1.75
C VAL A 35 17.00 2.65 -1.15
N THR A 36 15.71 2.45 -0.93
CA THR A 36 15.17 1.22 -0.35
C THR A 36 14.39 0.45 -1.40
N LEU A 37 14.68 -0.85 -1.52
CA LEU A 37 13.84 -1.81 -2.23
C LEU A 37 12.89 -2.45 -1.22
N ASN A 38 11.61 -2.36 -1.49
CA ASN A 38 10.55 -2.78 -0.58
C ASN A 38 9.94 -4.10 -1.05
N TYR A 39 9.77 -5.04 -0.13
CA TYR A 39 8.86 -6.17 -0.28
C TYR A 39 7.95 -6.26 0.95
N GLY A 40 6.65 -6.10 0.72
CA GLY A 40 5.64 -6.16 1.77
C GLY A 40 4.67 -7.31 1.54
N TYR A 41 4.17 -7.87 2.64
CA TYR A 41 3.00 -8.75 2.64
C TYR A 41 2.08 -8.38 3.79
N GLY A 42 0.79 -8.19 3.54
CA GLY A 42 -0.13 -7.75 4.59
C GLY A 42 -1.45 -8.49 4.59
N VAL A 43 -2.12 -8.40 5.72
CA VAL A 43 -3.50 -8.85 5.91
C VAL A 43 -4.30 -7.71 6.51
N GLU A 44 -5.36 -7.33 5.81
CA GLU A 44 -6.42 -6.48 6.33
C GLU A 44 -7.60 -7.36 6.73
N GLU A 45 -8.34 -6.93 7.75
CA GLU A 45 -9.50 -7.65 8.30
C GLU A 45 -10.43 -8.21 7.19
N ASN A 46 -10.95 -9.43 7.38
CA ASN A 46 -11.79 -10.18 6.42
C ASN A 46 -11.08 -10.79 5.19
N THR A 47 -9.89 -11.39 5.38
CA THR A 47 -9.16 -12.25 4.42
C THR A 47 -8.51 -11.56 3.22
N ALA A 48 -8.61 -10.23 3.11
CA ALA A 48 -7.87 -9.49 2.08
C ALA A 48 -6.37 -9.58 2.36
N ARG A 49 -5.66 -10.24 1.46
CA ARG A 49 -4.20 -10.39 1.49
C ARG A 49 -3.64 -9.53 0.39
N PHE A 50 -2.55 -8.84 0.67
CA PHE A 50 -1.82 -8.14 -0.37
C PHE A 50 -0.34 -8.41 -0.27
N SER A 51 0.30 -8.36 -1.43
CA SER A 51 1.74 -8.29 -1.55
C SER A 51 2.07 -7.00 -2.28
N GLU A 52 3.19 -6.40 -1.92
CA GLU A 52 3.67 -5.20 -2.59
C GLU A 52 5.16 -5.25 -2.84
N ILE A 53 5.56 -4.65 -3.96
CA ILE A 53 6.95 -4.51 -4.36
C ILE A 53 7.15 -3.08 -4.82
N GLY A 54 8.18 -2.44 -4.31
CA GLY A 54 8.42 -1.06 -4.70
C GLY A 54 9.77 -0.52 -4.32
N VAL A 55 9.86 0.80 -4.43
CA VAL A 55 11.06 1.56 -4.19
C VAL A 55 10.72 2.77 -3.34
N GLY A 56 11.60 3.08 -2.39
CA GLY A 56 11.46 4.25 -1.55
C GLY A 56 12.80 4.86 -1.19
N GLY A 57 12.72 5.85 -0.33
CA GLY A 57 13.87 6.51 0.26
C GLY A 57 13.48 7.18 1.57
N GLU A 58 14.42 7.19 2.49
CA GLU A 58 14.33 7.90 3.75
C GLU A 58 15.45 8.93 3.78
N ALA A 59 15.17 10.08 4.39
CA ALA A 59 16.14 11.12 4.64
C ALA A 59 16.02 11.55 6.11
N LEU A 60 17.08 11.33 6.87
CA LEU A 60 17.22 11.82 8.23
C LEU A 60 18.27 12.94 8.24
N PHE A 61 17.83 14.15 8.54
CA PHE A 61 18.69 15.33 8.60
C PHE A 61 19.37 15.45 9.98
N ASP A 62 20.44 16.25 10.07
CA ASP A 62 21.19 16.46 11.32
C ASP A 62 20.38 17.08 12.46
N ASN A 63 19.32 17.81 12.12
CA ASN A 63 18.37 18.36 13.08
C ASN A 63 17.25 17.37 13.45
N ASN A 64 17.41 16.09 13.13
CA ASN A 64 16.47 15.01 13.36
C ASN A 64 15.13 15.13 12.62
N ILE A 65 14.99 16.03 11.65
CA ILE A 65 13.85 15.96 10.73
C ILE A 65 13.97 14.66 9.93
N TRP A 66 12.89 13.91 9.85
CA TRP A 66 12.81 12.67 9.09
C TRP A 66 11.76 12.81 7.98
N LEU A 67 12.12 12.39 6.77
CA LEU A 67 11.24 12.32 5.62
C LEU A 67 11.31 10.94 4.99
N ASN A 68 10.18 10.44 4.53
CA ASN A 68 10.09 9.17 3.80
C ASN A 68 9.20 9.35 2.57
N GLY A 69 9.63 8.75 1.46
CA GLY A 69 8.83 8.65 0.25
C GLY A 69 8.94 7.25 -0.34
N ALA A 70 7.81 6.68 -0.76
CA ALA A 70 7.77 5.34 -1.35
C ALA A 70 6.75 5.25 -2.49
N MET A 71 7.03 4.37 -3.44
CA MET A 71 6.16 4.01 -4.56
C MET A 71 6.15 2.49 -4.69
N ASP A 72 4.99 1.88 -4.58
CA ASP A 72 4.87 0.43 -4.59
C ASP A 72 3.80 -0.02 -5.59
N GLY A 73 4.07 -1.15 -6.24
CA GLY A 73 3.08 -1.90 -7.01
C GLY A 73 2.36 -2.87 -6.06
N LEU A 74 1.03 -2.85 -6.11
CA LEU A 74 0.18 -3.63 -5.22
C LEU A 74 -0.40 -4.82 -5.98
N PHE A 75 -0.38 -5.99 -5.32
CA PHE A 75 -1.05 -7.20 -5.77
C PHE A 75 -1.92 -7.69 -4.63
N THR A 76 -3.23 -7.51 -4.76
CA THR A 76 -4.20 -7.88 -3.74
C THR A 76 -4.98 -9.10 -4.19
N TYR A 77 -5.20 -10.00 -3.24
CA TYR A 77 -6.03 -11.17 -3.38
C TYR A 77 -7.07 -11.15 -2.26
N SER A 78 -8.35 -11.09 -2.62
CA SER A 78 -9.45 -11.06 -1.67
C SER A 78 -10.39 -12.24 -1.88
N ASN A 79 -10.64 -12.99 -0.80
CA ASN A 79 -11.61 -14.08 -0.73
C ASN A 79 -12.91 -13.64 -0.06
N SER A 80 -13.35 -12.40 -0.30
CA SER A 80 -14.58 -11.87 0.28
C SER A 80 -15.69 -11.81 -0.77
N ASN A 81 -16.37 -12.94 -0.96
CA ASN A 81 -17.76 -12.87 -1.36
C ASN A 81 -18.53 -14.07 -0.84
N ASN A 82 -19.49 -13.79 0.04
CA ASN A 82 -20.45 -14.77 0.53
C ASN A 82 -21.81 -14.46 -0.10
N ASN A 83 -21.86 -14.41 -1.44
CA ASN A 83 -23.13 -14.37 -2.14
C ASN A 83 -23.83 -15.71 -1.91
N GLN A 84 -24.96 -15.68 -1.20
CA GLN A 84 -25.78 -16.87 -0.95
C GLN A 84 -26.17 -17.50 -2.29
N GLY A 85 -25.53 -18.62 -2.63
CA GLY A 85 -25.80 -19.39 -3.85
C GLY A 85 -24.64 -19.50 -4.85
N LEU A 86 -23.61 -18.66 -4.74
CA LEU A 86 -22.46 -18.68 -5.67
C LEU A 86 -21.20 -19.16 -4.94
N GLN A 87 -20.61 -20.26 -5.42
CA GLN A 87 -19.35 -20.78 -4.86
C GLN A 87 -18.19 -19.87 -5.30
N GLN A 88 -17.65 -19.09 -4.35
CA GLN A 88 -16.33 -18.44 -4.40
C GLN A 88 -16.08 -17.54 -5.63
N THR A 89 -16.39 -16.25 -5.53
CA THR A 89 -15.82 -15.27 -6.47
C THR A 89 -14.42 -14.86 -5.99
N PHE A 90 -13.42 -15.10 -6.83
CA PHE A 90 -12.05 -14.64 -6.59
C PHE A 90 -11.91 -13.22 -7.13
N ASN A 91 -11.63 -12.27 -6.24
CA ASN A 91 -11.34 -10.90 -6.64
C ASN A 91 -9.82 -10.71 -6.65
N ASN A 92 -9.26 -10.63 -7.85
CA ASN A 92 -7.88 -10.22 -8.04
C ASN A 92 -7.87 -8.71 -8.20
N ALA A 93 -7.04 -8.03 -7.40
CA ALA A 93 -6.80 -6.61 -7.53
C ALA A 93 -5.32 -6.36 -7.79
N SER A 94 -5.03 -5.39 -8.63
CA SER A 94 -3.68 -4.85 -8.78
C SER A 94 -3.75 -3.34 -8.66
N GLY A 95 -2.65 -2.72 -8.26
CA GLY A 95 -2.67 -1.29 -8.02
C GLY A 95 -1.31 -0.68 -7.90
N SER A 96 -1.31 0.58 -7.53
CA SER A 96 -0.11 1.32 -7.19
C SER A 96 -0.38 2.21 -5.99
N SER A 97 0.64 2.40 -5.16
CA SER A 97 0.63 3.33 -4.05
C SER A 97 1.75 4.35 -4.19
N PHE A 98 1.54 5.50 -3.57
CA PHE A 98 2.54 6.53 -3.38
C PHE A 98 2.38 7.12 -1.99
N THR A 99 3.43 7.00 -1.18
CA THR A 99 3.46 7.50 0.19
C THR A 99 4.47 8.62 0.34
N LEU A 100 4.11 9.65 1.10
CA LEU A 100 5.00 10.67 1.65
C LEU A 100 4.73 10.84 3.14
N ARG A 101 5.77 10.79 3.95
CA ARG A 101 5.70 10.98 5.40
C ARG A 101 6.77 11.94 5.88
N GLY A 102 6.44 12.68 6.92
CA GLY A 102 7.37 13.57 7.61
C GLY A 102 7.19 13.48 9.12
N GLY A 103 8.29 13.56 9.84
CA GLY A 103 8.33 13.41 11.28
C GLY A 103 9.59 13.98 11.91
N TYR A 104 9.77 13.68 13.19
CA TYR A 104 10.95 14.08 13.95
C TYR A 104 11.51 12.88 14.70
N ALA A 105 12.78 12.57 14.49
CA ALA A 105 13.46 11.41 15.07
C ALA A 105 14.04 11.72 16.45
N PHE A 106 13.41 11.18 17.48
CA PHE A 106 13.96 11.21 18.83
C PHE A 106 14.93 10.05 19.01
N ASN A 107 16.23 10.35 18.95
CA ASN A 107 17.27 9.44 19.38
C ASN A 107 17.21 9.34 20.92
N VAL A 108 16.56 8.28 21.43
CA VAL A 108 16.40 8.06 22.87
C VAL A 108 17.69 7.51 23.47
N ASP A 109 18.30 6.56 22.76
CA ASP A 109 19.64 6.05 23.04
C ASP A 109 20.37 5.69 21.74
N SER A 110 21.59 5.18 21.86
CA SER A 110 22.42 4.86 20.70
C SER A 110 21.84 3.76 19.82
N ASN A 111 20.89 2.93 20.29
CA ASN A 111 20.32 1.83 19.55
C ASN A 111 18.82 1.97 19.29
N TYR A 112 18.17 3.00 19.82
CA TYR A 112 16.73 3.16 19.72
C TYR A 112 16.33 4.57 19.26
N ASN A 113 15.49 4.61 18.22
CA ASN A 113 14.91 5.82 17.66
C ASN A 113 13.39 5.74 17.75
N PHE A 114 12.76 6.91 17.92
CA PHE A 114 11.32 7.04 17.98
C PHE A 114 10.89 8.21 17.09
N ILE A 115 10.02 7.98 16.11
CA ILE A 115 9.64 8.96 15.11
C ILE A 115 8.11 9.09 15.06
N PRO A 116 7.50 10.06 15.77
CA PRO A 116 6.14 10.46 15.47
C PRO A 116 6.10 11.12 14.09
N TYR A 117 5.08 10.79 13.30
CA TYR A 117 4.95 11.26 11.93
C TYR A 117 3.52 11.64 11.56
N LEU A 118 3.43 12.44 10.50
CA LEU A 118 2.23 12.69 9.71
C LEU A 118 2.53 12.30 8.26
N GLY A 119 1.52 11.79 7.57
CA GLY A 119 1.70 11.22 6.24
C GLY A 119 0.52 11.42 5.33
N PHE A 120 0.82 11.36 4.05
CA PHE A 120 -0.13 11.24 2.97
C PHE A 120 0.20 9.99 2.17
N ASN A 121 -0.83 9.21 1.82
CA ASN A 121 -0.69 8.12 0.87
C ASN A 121 -1.80 8.20 -0.17
N TYR A 122 -1.45 8.00 -1.42
CA TYR A 122 -2.42 7.79 -2.50
C TYR A 122 -2.30 6.35 -2.95
N THR A 123 -3.43 5.64 -3.00
CA THR A 123 -3.49 4.31 -3.57
C THR A 123 -4.49 4.31 -4.71
N ASN A 124 -4.18 3.62 -5.80
CA ASN A 124 -5.16 3.31 -6.84
C ASN A 124 -5.16 1.81 -7.05
N THR A 125 -6.32 1.21 -6.79
CA THR A 125 -6.53 -0.23 -6.97
C THR A 125 -7.53 -0.46 -8.10
N LEU A 126 -7.15 -1.35 -9.01
CA LEU A 126 -7.96 -1.91 -10.07
C LEU A 126 -8.47 -3.27 -9.60
N VAL A 127 -9.78 -3.39 -9.41
CA VAL A 127 -10.42 -4.64 -8.96
C VAL A 127 -11.03 -5.34 -10.16
N ALA A 128 -10.65 -6.60 -10.38
CA ALA A 128 -11.30 -7.47 -11.37
C ALA A 128 -12.22 -8.47 -10.65
N TYR A 129 -13.50 -8.46 -11.01
CA TYR A 129 -14.49 -9.42 -10.53
C TYR A 129 -14.63 -10.56 -11.55
N ASN A 130 -14.46 -11.80 -11.09
CA ASN A 130 -14.68 -12.99 -11.92
C ASN A 130 -16.02 -13.63 -11.58
N TYR A 131 -16.97 -13.58 -12.51
CA TYR A 131 -18.24 -14.32 -12.46
C TYR A 131 -18.20 -15.43 -13.52
N ASP A 132 -18.31 -16.69 -13.11
CA ASP A 132 -18.49 -17.87 -13.97
C ASP A 132 -17.74 -17.85 -15.33
N SER A 133 -16.43 -17.61 -15.30
CA SER A 133 -15.52 -17.63 -16.46
C SER A 133 -15.77 -16.58 -17.57
N ILE A 134 -16.71 -15.66 -17.37
CA ILE A 134 -16.88 -14.48 -18.22
C ILE A 134 -16.36 -13.27 -17.44
N ASN A 135 -15.10 -12.91 -17.70
CA ASN A 135 -14.49 -11.71 -17.13
C ASN A 135 -15.22 -10.45 -17.61
N GLN A 136 -15.71 -9.63 -16.68
CA GLN A 136 -15.83 -8.19 -16.92
C GLN A 136 -16.04 -7.49 -15.59
N PHE A 137 -15.08 -6.64 -15.20
CA PHE A 137 -15.19 -5.20 -14.90
C PHE A 137 -13.93 -4.82 -14.13
N VAL A 138 -13.15 -3.87 -14.66
CA VAL A 138 -12.03 -3.24 -13.95
C VAL A 138 -12.61 -2.03 -13.23
N ILE A 139 -12.78 -2.16 -11.92
CA ILE A 139 -13.30 -1.10 -11.05
C ILE A 139 -12.10 -0.32 -10.49
N GLU A 140 -12.06 0.98 -10.79
CA GLU A 140 -11.10 1.89 -10.18
C GLU A 140 -11.57 2.25 -8.76
N ASN A 141 -10.66 2.07 -7.80
CA ASN A 141 -10.87 2.45 -6.41
C ASN A 141 -9.69 3.30 -5.89
N PRO A 142 -9.55 4.55 -6.36
CA PRO A 142 -8.57 5.47 -5.81
C PRO A 142 -8.93 5.84 -4.36
N SER A 143 -7.91 5.86 -3.51
CA SER A 143 -7.99 6.33 -2.13
C SER A 143 -6.96 7.42 -1.84
N PHE A 144 -7.41 8.44 -1.12
CA PHE A 144 -6.61 9.53 -0.60
C PHE A 144 -6.54 9.39 0.91
N ASN A 145 -5.35 9.13 1.41
CA ASN A 145 -5.14 8.66 2.77
C ASN A 145 -4.31 9.69 3.52
N THR A 146 -4.75 10.02 4.72
CA THR A 146 -3.95 10.79 5.69
C THR A 146 -3.62 9.88 6.85
N SER A 147 -2.35 9.80 7.22
CA SER A 147 -1.88 8.95 8.30
C SER A 147 -1.21 9.76 9.40
N ILE A 148 -1.42 9.32 10.63
CA ILE A 148 -0.67 9.76 11.80
C ILE A 148 -0.13 8.52 12.48
N GLY A 149 1.06 8.59 13.04
CA GLY A 149 1.61 7.40 13.65
C GLY A 149 2.94 7.62 14.32
N VAL A 150 3.52 6.50 14.70
CA VAL A 150 4.77 6.41 15.42
C VAL A 150 5.57 5.26 14.85
N ILE A 151 6.85 5.52 14.60
CA ILE A 151 7.83 4.51 14.24
C ILE A 151 8.77 4.31 15.42
N SER A 152 8.92 3.06 15.83
CA SER A 152 9.96 2.64 16.77
C SER A 152 11.03 1.87 16.00
N GLU A 153 12.28 2.28 16.11
CA GLU A 153 13.39 1.64 15.42
C GLU A 153 14.44 1.15 16.42
N TYR A 154 14.97 -0.04 16.15
CA TYR A 154 16.00 -0.65 16.96
C TYR A 154 17.15 -1.14 16.07
N ASN A 155 18.35 -0.67 16.38
CA ASN A 155 19.59 -1.07 15.74
C ASN A 155 20.00 -2.47 16.23
N ILE A 156 19.97 -3.46 15.34
CA ILE A 156 20.35 -4.85 15.65
C ILE A 156 21.83 -5.08 15.36
N ILE A 157 22.29 -4.71 14.17
CA ILE A 157 23.69 -4.81 13.75
C ILE A 157 24.09 -3.46 13.19
N ASP A 158 25.04 -2.80 13.85
CA ASP A 158 25.50 -1.45 13.51
C ASP A 158 25.65 -1.24 11.99
N ASN A 159 24.94 -0.22 11.49
CA ASN A 159 24.92 0.25 10.10
C ASN A 159 24.49 -0.81 9.06
N LYS A 160 23.96 -1.95 9.49
CA LYS A 160 23.63 -3.08 8.61
C LYS A 160 22.20 -3.57 8.75
N LEU A 161 21.70 -3.72 9.96
CA LEU A 161 20.38 -4.30 10.22
C LEU A 161 19.65 -3.51 11.30
N LYS A 162 18.50 -2.95 10.97
CA LYS A 162 17.56 -2.39 11.94
C LYS A 162 16.22 -3.12 11.87
N PHE A 163 15.59 -3.24 13.04
CA PHE A 163 14.18 -3.58 13.17
C PHE A 163 13.39 -2.30 13.31
N ARG A 164 12.21 -2.26 12.70
CA ARG A 164 11.28 -1.16 12.77
C ARG A 164 9.89 -1.69 13.07
N LEU A 165 9.14 -0.97 13.90
CA LEU A 165 7.72 -1.16 14.10
C LEU A 165 7.01 0.16 13.80
N ASP A 166 6.20 0.18 12.75
CA ASP A 166 5.34 1.29 12.41
C ASP A 166 3.94 1.02 12.98
N SER A 167 3.43 1.93 13.81
CA SER A 167 2.07 1.89 14.32
C SER A 167 1.35 3.15 13.89
N GLY A 168 0.31 3.00 13.07
CA GLY A 168 -0.36 4.11 12.42
C GLY A 168 -1.87 4.05 12.52
N LEU A 169 -2.49 5.23 12.48
CA LEU A 169 -3.90 5.42 12.22
C LEU A 169 -4.02 6.15 10.88
N THR A 170 -4.77 5.56 9.96
CA THR A 170 -5.01 6.11 8.63
C THR A 170 -6.49 6.40 8.47
N TYR A 171 -6.80 7.59 7.97
CA TYR A 171 -8.10 7.93 7.41
C TYR A 171 -8.01 7.86 5.89
N SER A 172 -8.91 7.10 5.27
CA SER A 172 -8.95 6.90 3.82
C SER A 172 -10.25 7.45 3.26
N PHE A 173 -10.16 8.29 2.24
CA PHE A 173 -11.30 8.73 1.45
C PHE A 173 -11.20 8.13 0.04
N HIS A 174 -12.23 7.39 -0.35
CA HIS A 174 -12.30 6.64 -1.59
C HIS A 174 -13.26 7.31 -2.57
N LYS A 175 -12.91 7.26 -3.86
CA LYS A 175 -13.78 7.67 -4.98
C LYS A 175 -13.92 6.50 -5.95
N ALA A 176 -14.65 5.47 -5.55
CA ALA A 176 -14.76 4.25 -6.33
C ALA A 176 -15.74 4.40 -7.50
N VAL A 177 -15.48 3.67 -8.57
CA VAL A 177 -16.41 3.52 -9.69
C VAL A 177 -17.01 2.13 -9.66
N ALA A 178 -18.31 2.01 -9.41
CA ALA A 178 -19.00 0.72 -9.26
C ALA A 178 -20.21 0.62 -10.21
N PRO A 179 -20.57 -0.58 -10.70
CA PRO A 179 -21.83 -0.78 -11.43
C PRO A 179 -23.02 -0.24 -10.64
N GLY A 180 -23.95 0.45 -11.33
CA GLY A 180 -25.15 1.01 -10.72
C GLY A 180 -26.08 -0.06 -10.13
N SER A 181 -26.80 0.28 -9.05
CA SER A 181 -27.61 -0.67 -8.28
C SER A 181 -29.05 -0.90 -8.78
N ASN A 182 -29.45 -0.39 -9.94
CA ASN A 182 -30.81 -0.57 -10.48
C ASN A 182 -30.78 -0.80 -12.00
N ASP A 183 -31.19 -2.00 -12.43
CA ASP A 183 -31.61 -2.44 -13.79
C ASP A 183 -30.71 -2.14 -15.01
N ASP A 184 -29.63 -1.39 -14.86
CA ASP A 184 -28.76 -0.96 -15.95
C ASP A 184 -27.30 -1.24 -15.59
N LEU A 185 -26.93 -2.54 -15.63
CA LEU A 185 -25.55 -3.05 -15.49
C LEU A 185 -24.56 -2.44 -16.50
N ASN A 186 -25.07 -1.68 -17.48
CA ASN A 186 -24.29 -0.92 -18.46
C ASN A 186 -23.86 0.46 -17.95
N SER A 187 -24.33 0.89 -16.78
CA SER A 187 -24.02 2.21 -16.21
C SER A 187 -23.03 2.11 -15.03
N LEU A 188 -21.92 2.85 -15.12
CA LEU A 188 -20.97 3.02 -14.04
C LEU A 188 -21.42 4.19 -13.15
N SER A 189 -21.50 3.95 -11.85
CA SER A 189 -21.80 4.95 -10.82
C SER A 189 -20.53 5.32 -10.05
N HIS A 190 -20.47 6.56 -9.56
CA HIS A 190 -19.39 7.00 -8.68
C HIS A 190 -19.88 6.91 -7.24
N VAL A 191 -19.10 6.25 -6.39
CA VAL A 191 -19.41 6.04 -4.98
C VAL A 191 -18.25 6.58 -4.15
N ASP A 192 -18.55 7.58 -3.34
CA ASP A 192 -17.62 8.13 -2.37
C ASP A 192 -17.87 7.47 -1.01
N TYR A 193 -16.82 6.92 -0.41
CA TYR A 193 -16.87 6.35 0.94
C TYR A 193 -15.58 6.60 1.69
N SER A 194 -15.58 6.37 3.00
CA SER A 194 -14.38 6.55 3.83
C SER A 194 -14.26 5.51 4.91
N ASN A 195 -13.04 5.20 5.32
CA ASN A 195 -12.75 4.30 6.43
C ASN A 195 -11.62 4.82 7.33
N TYR A 196 -11.53 4.23 8.52
CA TYR A 196 -10.39 4.35 9.41
C TYR A 196 -9.70 2.99 9.55
N LEU A 197 -8.38 2.99 9.37
CA LEU A 197 -7.52 1.82 9.44
C LEU A 197 -6.48 2.02 10.55
N LEU A 198 -6.45 1.12 11.51
CA LEU A 198 -5.33 0.99 12.46
C LEU A 198 -4.37 -0.05 11.91
N ASN A 199 -3.10 0.31 11.68
CA ASN A 199 -2.09 -0.57 11.11
C ASN A 199 -0.89 -0.75 12.04
N PHE A 200 -0.39 -1.99 12.09
CA PHE A 200 0.87 -2.36 12.71
C PHE A 200 1.76 -3.04 11.69
N THR A 201 2.93 -2.46 11.43
CA THR A 201 3.85 -2.91 10.38
C THR A 201 5.24 -3.14 10.96
N PRO A 202 5.54 -4.36 11.46
CA PRO A 202 6.91 -4.79 11.70
C PRO A 202 7.70 -4.88 10.39
N GLU A 203 8.95 -4.44 10.44
CA GLU A 203 9.85 -4.29 9.30
C GLU A 203 11.28 -4.65 9.71
N LEU A 204 11.99 -5.33 8.80
CA LEU A 204 13.44 -5.50 8.86
C LEU A 204 14.07 -4.76 7.68
N GLN A 205 14.99 -3.85 7.98
CA GLN A 205 15.76 -3.15 6.96
C GLN A 205 17.22 -3.59 7.02
N TYR A 206 17.73 -4.05 5.88
CA TYR A 206 19.10 -4.50 5.69
C TYR A 206 19.84 -3.63 4.68
N ASN A 207 20.89 -2.95 5.12
CA ASN A 207 21.76 -2.19 4.22
C ASN A 207 22.65 -3.17 3.45
N ILE A 208 22.41 -3.28 2.14
CA ILE A 208 23.28 -4.03 1.22
C ILE A 208 24.62 -3.30 1.11
N ASN A 209 24.56 -1.97 1.03
CA ASN A 209 25.70 -1.07 1.06
C ASN A 209 25.26 0.33 1.53
N ASN A 210 26.16 1.32 1.53
CA ASN A 210 25.90 2.70 1.99
C ASN A 210 25.01 3.54 1.04
N ARG A 211 24.25 2.90 0.16
CA ARG A 211 23.34 3.56 -0.81
C ARG A 211 22.06 2.78 -1.04
N LEU A 212 22.09 1.48 -0.79
CA LEU A 212 21.00 0.56 -1.10
C LEU A 212 20.64 -0.25 0.14
N THR A 213 19.37 -0.17 0.50
CA THR A 213 18.73 -0.91 1.57
C THR A 213 17.67 -1.83 0.98
N MET A 214 17.51 -3.01 1.56
CA MET A 214 16.37 -3.88 1.31
C MET A 214 15.50 -3.89 2.55
N SER A 215 14.21 -3.66 2.36
CA SER A 215 13.20 -3.70 3.41
C SER A 215 12.24 -4.86 3.16
N VAL A 216 12.00 -5.64 4.22
CA VAL A 216 10.95 -6.65 4.24
C VAL A 216 10.04 -6.35 5.42
N PHE A 217 8.75 -6.23 5.16
CA PHE A 217 7.77 -5.89 6.19
C PHE A 217 6.48 -6.68 6.05
N SER A 218 5.73 -6.71 7.15
CA SER A 218 4.40 -7.31 7.18
C SER A 218 3.42 -6.35 7.83
N THR A 219 2.21 -6.21 7.27
CA THR A 219 1.19 -5.28 7.80
C THR A 219 0.00 -6.05 8.36
N LEU A 220 -0.41 -5.68 9.57
CA LEU A 220 -1.65 -6.11 10.22
C LEU A 220 -2.59 -4.91 10.35
N GLY A 221 -3.70 -4.93 9.62
CA GLY A 221 -4.67 -3.83 9.55
C GLY A 221 -6.05 -4.18 10.12
N PHE A 222 -6.63 -3.27 10.91
CA PHE A 222 -7.96 -3.37 11.49
C PHE A 222 -8.84 -2.18 11.09
N THR A 223 -10.02 -2.43 10.54
CA THR A 223 -10.94 -1.38 10.08
C THR A 223 -12.07 -1.23 11.08
N PHE A 224 -12.28 -0.04 11.65
CA PHE A 224 -13.18 0.11 12.81
C PHE A 224 -14.16 1.29 12.74
N GLY A 225 -14.28 1.96 11.60
CA GLY A 225 -15.23 3.05 11.44
C GLY A 225 -15.21 3.67 10.04
N GLY A 226 -16.19 4.55 9.79
CA GLY A 226 -16.41 5.20 8.50
C GLY A 226 -17.82 4.93 7.95
N ASN A 227 -18.14 5.48 6.78
CA ASN A 227 -19.39 5.18 6.07
C ASN A 227 -19.16 3.99 5.12
N ALA A 228 -18.76 2.86 5.71
CA ALA A 228 -17.99 1.83 5.04
C ALA A 228 -18.88 0.84 4.26
N SER A 229 -18.93 1.01 2.94
CA SER A 229 -18.75 -0.05 1.94
C SER A 229 -18.86 0.52 0.53
N LEU A 230 -18.23 -0.12 -0.47
CA LEU A 230 -18.82 -0.10 -1.81
C LEU A 230 -20.22 -0.72 -1.65
N PRO A 231 -21.29 -0.13 -2.20
CA PRO A 231 -22.59 -0.79 -2.23
C PRO A 231 -22.40 -2.23 -2.71
N GLU A 232 -23.00 -3.20 -2.01
CA GLU A 232 -23.00 -4.58 -2.49
C GLU A 232 -23.65 -4.57 -3.87
N VAL A 233 -22.84 -4.74 -4.92
CA VAL A 233 -23.35 -4.86 -6.27
C VAL A 233 -23.92 -6.26 -6.38
N TYR A 234 -25.24 -6.37 -6.30
CA TYR A 234 -25.94 -7.59 -6.62
C TYR A 234 -25.88 -7.78 -8.13
N TYR A 235 -24.96 -8.63 -8.60
CA TYR A 235 -24.99 -9.09 -9.98
C TYR A 235 -26.17 -10.06 -10.10
N PRO A 236 -27.18 -9.77 -10.95
CA PRO A 236 -28.21 -10.76 -11.22
C PRO A 236 -27.54 -12.00 -11.81
N ASP A 237 -28.06 -13.19 -11.48
CA ASP A 237 -27.62 -14.45 -12.06
C ASP A 237 -27.49 -14.28 -13.58
N ILE A 238 -26.26 -14.32 -14.08
CA ILE A 238 -26.05 -14.42 -15.52
C ILE A 238 -26.56 -15.82 -15.84
N ALA A 239 -27.76 -15.91 -16.40
CA ALA A 239 -28.32 -17.13 -16.94
C ALA A 239 -27.52 -17.53 -18.20
N THR A 240 -26.23 -17.83 -18.05
CA THR A 240 -25.46 -18.57 -19.04
C THR A 240 -25.99 -19.99 -18.98
N ASN A 241 -26.97 -20.27 -19.83
CA ASN A 241 -27.26 -21.63 -20.24
C ASN A 241 -25.93 -22.21 -20.75
N THR A 242 -25.25 -23.00 -19.91
CA THR A 242 -23.94 -23.64 -20.13
C THR A 242 -23.88 -24.52 -21.38
N ASN A 243 -24.99 -24.68 -22.08
CA ASN A 243 -25.12 -25.42 -23.34
C ASN A 243 -24.88 -24.58 -24.61
N GLN A 244 -24.76 -23.25 -24.56
CA GLN A 244 -24.60 -22.42 -25.78
C GLN A 244 -23.16 -21.96 -26.09
N VAL A 245 -22.21 -22.11 -25.17
CA VAL A 245 -20.81 -21.65 -25.41
C VAL A 245 -19.92 -22.74 -26.02
N PHE A 246 -20.32 -24.03 -25.96
CA PHE A 246 -19.53 -25.15 -26.47
C PHE A 246 -19.88 -25.63 -27.88
N ASN A 247 -20.82 -25.00 -28.60
CA ASN A 247 -21.31 -25.51 -29.90
C ASN A 247 -21.41 -24.44 -30.99
N ASN A 248 -20.42 -23.56 -31.10
CA ASN A 248 -20.30 -22.62 -32.23
C ASN A 248 -18.95 -22.74 -32.96
N ASP A 249 -18.41 -23.96 -33.07
CA ASP A 249 -17.46 -24.31 -34.12
C ASP A 249 -18.20 -25.10 -35.21
N ASN A 250 -18.72 -24.38 -36.21
CA ASN A 250 -19.01 -24.89 -37.55
C ASN A 250 -18.31 -23.99 -38.57
#